data_AF-A0A430A2L4-F1
#
_entry.id   AF-A0A430A2L4-F1
#
_cell.length_a   1.000
_cell.length_b   1.000
_cell.length_c   1.000
_cell.angle_alpha   90.00
_cell.angle_beta   90.00
_cell.angle_gamma   90.00
#
_symmetry.space_group_name_H-M   'P 1'
#
loop_
_entity.id
_entity.type
_entity.pdbx_description
1 polymer ?
#
loop_
_entity_poly.entity_id
_entity_poly.type
_entity_poly.pdbx_seq_one_letter_code
_entity_poly.pdbx_strand_id
1 'polypeptide(L)'
;MSKQNEANVFFLTIGKEVKLNFDEADNLASIRLSINKVAEIVGNGLVNEESIFDVSIVGLITQSNYKTYIQVIGGKQVMNGNAKYEKVPINQKRTDERKGNRNVYQQGYFEFYVNDNEKIPKRRLILPYNR
;
A
#
# COMPACT_ATOMS: atom_id res chain seq x y z
N MET A 1 21.79 9.76 -15.93
CA MET A 1 20.40 10.23 -16.16
C MET A 1 19.48 9.25 -15.43
N SER A 2 18.59 9.57 -14.49
CA SER A 2 18.25 10.75 -13.70
C SER A 2 17.90 10.17 -12.32
N LYS A 3 18.60 10.56 -11.25
CA LYS A 3 18.19 10.25 -9.87
C LYS A 3 16.92 11.06 -9.58
N GLN A 4 15.75 10.50 -9.90
CA GLN A 4 14.50 11.06 -9.40
C GLN A 4 14.45 10.74 -7.91
N ASN A 5 14.34 11.79 -7.10
CA ASN A 5 13.84 11.72 -5.74
C ASN A 5 12.45 11.07 -5.78
N GLU A 6 12.38 9.74 -5.76
CA GLU A 6 11.15 9.04 -5.43
C GLU A 6 10.93 9.26 -3.93
N ALA A 7 10.07 10.21 -3.58
CA ALA A 7 9.45 10.26 -2.27
C ALA A 7 9.03 8.81 -1.91
N ASN A 8 9.52 8.30 -0.77
CA ASN A 8 9.44 6.88 -0.37
C ASN A 8 8.07 6.25 -0.72
N VAL A 9 7.99 5.60 -1.88
CA VAL A 9 6.76 4.90 -2.32
C VAL A 9 6.72 3.57 -1.59
N PHE A 10 5.64 3.33 -0.87
CA PHE A 10 5.43 2.09 -0.14
C PHE A 10 4.73 1.06 -1.05
N PHE A 11 5.49 0.11 -1.57
CA PHE A 11 4.99 -0.87 -2.54
C PHE A 11 4.22 -2.01 -1.89
N LEU A 12 3.05 -2.31 -2.46
CA LEU A 12 2.18 -3.40 -2.05
C LEU A 12 1.72 -4.21 -3.25
N THR A 13 1.80 -5.53 -3.13
CA THR A 13 1.24 -6.47 -4.11
C THR A 13 -0.17 -6.86 -3.68
N ILE A 14 -1.14 -6.69 -4.58
CA ILE A 14 -2.53 -7.10 -4.36
C ILE A 14 -2.59 -8.62 -4.19
N GLY A 15 -3.28 -9.10 -3.17
CA GLY A 15 -3.39 -10.52 -2.87
C GLY A 15 -4.24 -10.81 -1.64
N LYS A 16 -4.15 -12.03 -1.10
CA LYS A 16 -4.94 -12.47 0.06
C LYS A 16 -4.86 -11.51 1.27
N GLU A 17 -3.69 -10.90 1.46
CA GLU A 17 -3.37 -10.08 2.63
C GLU A 17 -3.46 -8.57 2.37
N VAL A 18 -3.66 -8.17 1.12
CA VAL A 18 -3.82 -6.77 0.69
C VAL A 18 -5.13 -6.66 -0.10
N LYS A 19 -6.18 -6.17 0.57
CA LYS A 19 -7.52 -6.03 -0.01
C LYS A 19 -7.79 -4.58 -0.38
N LEU A 20 -8.49 -4.38 -1.49
CA LEU A 20 -8.91 -3.06 -1.96
C LEU A 20 -10.40 -2.89 -1.70
N ASN A 21 -10.78 -1.76 -1.09
CA ASN A 21 -12.18 -1.40 -0.90
C ASN A 21 -12.52 -0.23 -1.83
N PHE A 22 -13.68 -0.31 -2.46
CA PHE A 22 -14.16 0.69 -3.40
C PHE A 22 -15.38 1.41 -2.84
N ASP A 23 -15.55 2.68 -3.20
CA ASP A 23 -16.75 3.45 -2.89
C ASP A 23 -17.92 3.07 -3.84
N GLU A 24 -19.08 3.70 -3.63
CA GLU A 24 -20.28 3.46 -4.43
C GLU A 24 -20.11 3.86 -5.91
N ALA A 25 -19.14 4.70 -6.22
CA ALA A 25 -18.80 5.15 -7.57
C ALA A 25 -17.63 4.34 -8.18
N ASP A 26 -17.31 3.18 -7.62
CA ASP A 26 -16.23 2.29 -8.05
C ASP A 26 -14.84 2.95 -8.04
N ASN A 27 -14.60 3.95 -7.17
CA ASN A 27 -13.26 4.50 -6.92
C ASN A 27 -12.63 3.84 -5.70
N LEU A 28 -11.30 3.66 -5.73
CA LEU A 28 -10.56 3.10 -4.61
C LEU A 28 -10.68 4.01 -3.39
N ALA A 29 -11.30 3.51 -2.32
CA ALA A 29 -11.53 4.24 -1.09
C ALA A 29 -10.47 3.93 -0.03
N SER A 30 -10.05 2.66 0.07
CA SER A 30 -9.02 2.25 1.03
C SER A 30 -8.27 0.97 0.61
N ILE A 31 -7.08 0.80 1.20
CA ILE A 31 -6.23 -0.39 1.07
C ILE A 31 -6.10 -1.02 2.46
N ARG A 32 -6.66 -2.22 2.62
CA ARG A 32 -6.63 -2.98 3.88
C ARG A 32 -5.51 -4.00 3.88
N LEU A 33 -4.71 -4.01 4.94
CA LEU A 33 -3.69 -5.00 5.23
C LEU A 33 -4.15 -5.96 6.33
N SER A 34 -3.89 -7.26 6.15
CA SER A 34 -3.95 -8.20 7.27
C SER A 34 -2.89 -7.85 8.32
N ILE A 35 -3.12 -8.25 9.57
CA ILE A 35 -2.10 -8.08 10.62
C ILE A 35 -0.82 -8.85 10.31
N ASN A 36 -0.91 -10.02 9.68
CA ASN A 36 0.26 -10.76 9.22
C ASN A 36 1.09 -9.94 8.24
N LYS A 37 0.44 -9.23 7.31
CA LYS A 37 1.14 -8.36 6.38
C LYS A 37 1.80 -7.18 7.08
N VAL A 38 1.12 -6.58 8.07
CA VAL A 38 1.71 -5.51 8.89
C VAL A 38 2.94 -6.02 9.64
N ALA A 39 2.86 -7.20 10.26
CA ALA A 39 3.98 -7.83 10.96
C ALA A 39 5.14 -8.14 10.01
N GLU A 40 4.86 -8.62 8.79
CA GLU A 40 5.88 -8.84 7.76
C GLU A 40 6.60 -7.54 7.40
N ILE A 41 5.85 -6.47 7.15
CA ILE A 41 6.40 -5.17 6.75
C ILE A 41 7.25 -4.57 7.88
N VAL A 42 6.75 -4.60 9.12
CA VAL A 42 7.47 -4.10 10.30
C VAL A 42 8.70 -4.96 10.60
N GLY A 43 8.57 -6.28 10.53
CA GLY A 43 9.67 -7.22 10.73
C GLY A 43 10.78 -7.08 9.67
N ASN A 44 10.43 -6.69 8.45
CA ASN A 44 11.38 -6.36 7.39
C ASN A 44 12.01 -4.97 7.54
N GLY A 45 11.64 -4.19 8.56
CA GLY A 45 12.18 -2.85 8.82
C GLY A 45 11.80 -1.80 7.79
N LEU A 46 10.71 -2.00 7.05
CA LEU A 46 10.22 -1.01 6.07
C LEU A 46 9.56 0.18 6.73
N VAL A 47 8.82 -0.08 7.80
CA VAL A 47 8.22 0.90 8.72
C VAL A 47 8.23 0.28 10.12
N ASN A 48 7.88 1.06 11.13
CA ASN A 48 7.57 0.58 12.47
C ASN A 48 6.08 0.83 12.79
N GLU A 49 5.65 0.50 14.01
CA GLU A 49 4.24 0.65 14.44
C GLU A 49 3.73 2.10 14.37
N GLU A 50 4.63 3.10 14.36
CA GLU A 50 4.26 4.51 14.30
C GLU A 50 4.37 5.06 12.88
N SER A 51 5.51 4.86 12.22
CA SER A 51 5.78 5.37 10.87
C SER A 51 4.95 4.73 9.76
N ILE A 52 4.25 3.61 10.03
CA ILE A 52 3.26 3.08 9.09
C ILE A 52 2.11 4.08 8.86
N PHE A 53 1.77 4.92 9.84
CA PHE A 53 0.75 5.97 9.70
C PHE A 53 1.25 7.18 8.88
N ASP A 54 2.58 7.33 8.74
CA ASP A 54 3.21 8.41 8.00
C ASP A 54 3.39 8.10 6.51
N VAL A 55 2.95 6.93 6.03
CA VAL A 55 3.02 6.60 4.60
C VAL A 55 2.11 7.52 3.79
N SER A 56 2.71 8.31 2.90
CA SER A 56 1.99 9.28 2.07
C SER A 56 1.62 8.76 0.68
N ILE A 57 2.34 7.76 0.17
CA ILE A 57 2.11 7.17 -1.16
C ILE A 57 2.28 5.66 -1.08
N VAL A 58 1.26 4.92 -1.51
CA VAL A 58 1.33 3.48 -1.74
C VAL A 58 1.49 3.19 -3.23
N GLY A 59 2.48 2.41 -3.61
CA GLY A 59 2.62 1.86 -4.95
C GLY A 59 1.88 0.52 -5.06
N LEU A 60 0.65 0.51 -5.55
CA LEU A 60 -0.10 -0.72 -5.76
C LEU A 60 0.39 -1.42 -7.03
N ILE A 61 1.03 -2.58 -6.90
CA ILE A 61 1.46 -3.37 -8.06
C ILE A 61 0.22 -4.00 -8.71
N THR A 62 -0.09 -3.54 -9.92
CA THR A 62 -1.26 -3.94 -10.71
C THR A 62 -0.90 -4.95 -11.80
N GLN A 63 0.37 -4.97 -12.25
CA GLN A 63 0.88 -6.01 -13.15
C GLN A 63 2.28 -6.43 -12.72
N SER A 64 2.44 -7.73 -12.48
CA SER A 64 3.71 -8.39 -12.22
C SER A 64 3.87 -9.60 -13.14
N ASN A 65 5.11 -9.94 -13.48
CA ASN A 65 5.44 -11.21 -14.13
C ASN A 65 6.35 -12.02 -13.19
N TYR A 66 6.73 -13.24 -13.60
CA TYR A 66 7.59 -14.12 -12.80
C TYR A 66 8.99 -13.52 -12.49
N LYS A 67 9.38 -12.44 -13.16
CA LYS A 67 10.63 -11.70 -12.90
C LYS A 67 10.44 -10.49 -11.98
N THR A 68 9.21 -10.15 -11.61
CA THR A 68 8.91 -9.08 -10.67
C THR A 68 9.09 -9.57 -9.25
N TYR A 69 10.01 -8.95 -8.52
CA TYR A 69 10.14 -9.16 -7.08
C TYR A 69 10.55 -7.84 -6.41
N ILE A 70 10.03 -7.62 -5.19
CA ILE A 70 10.41 -6.48 -4.35
C ILE A 70 11.39 -7.01 -3.31
N GLN A 71 12.61 -6.46 -3.30
CA GLN A 71 13.57 -6.72 -2.23
C GLN A 71 13.53 -5.59 -1.21
N VAL A 72 13.84 -5.93 0.03
CA VAL A 72 14.08 -4.93 1.08
C VAL A 72 15.58 -4.83 1.30
N ILE A 73 16.16 -3.67 0.97
CA ILE A 73 17.59 -3.39 1.13
C ILE A 73 17.73 -2.14 1.98
N GLY A 74 18.26 -2.29 3.20
CA GLY A 74 18.46 -1.17 4.13
C GLY A 74 17.17 -0.43 4.48
N GLY A 75 16.06 -1.15 4.71
CA GLY A 75 14.75 -0.57 5.03
C GLY A 75 14.02 0.08 3.85
N LYS A 76 14.52 -0.07 2.63
CA LYS A 76 13.88 0.44 1.41
C LYS A 76 13.44 -0.68 0.49
N GLN A 77 12.28 -0.52 -0.11
CA GLN A 77 11.80 -1.42 -1.15
C GLN A 77 12.49 -1.09 -2.48
N VAL A 78 13.17 -2.08 -3.04
CA VAL A 78 13.78 -2.02 -4.37
C VAL A 78 13.01 -2.97 -5.27
N MET A 79 12.28 -2.39 -6.23
CA MET A 79 11.54 -3.16 -7.22
C MET A 79 12.48 -3.59 -8.35
N ASN A 80 12.54 -4.89 -8.61
CA ASN A 80 13.28 -5.45 -9.75
C ASN A 80 12.31 -5.98 -10.81
N GLY A 81 12.69 -5.84 -12.08
CA GLY A 81 11.88 -6.23 -13.24
C GLY A 81 10.92 -5.13 -13.73
N ASN A 82 10.00 -5.50 -14.63
CA ASN A 82 9.09 -4.58 -15.32
C ASN A 82 7.68 -4.57 -14.68
N ALA A 83 7.59 -4.40 -13.37
CA ALA A 83 6.28 -4.27 -12.74
C ALA A 83 5.64 -2.93 -13.10
N LYS A 84 4.33 -2.95 -13.34
CA LYS A 84 3.53 -1.72 -13.37
C LYS A 84 2.83 -1.57 -12.04
N TYR A 85 2.86 -0.35 -11.53
CA TYR A 85 2.19 0.01 -10.30
C TYR A 85 1.44 1.32 -10.48
N GLU A 86 0.35 1.47 -9.74
CA GLU A 86 -0.38 2.72 -9.62
C GLU A 86 0.01 3.38 -8.30
N LYS A 87 0.37 4.66 -8.36
CA LYS A 87 0.64 5.46 -7.16
C LYS A 87 -0.69 5.88 -6.57
N VAL A 88 -0.89 5.53 -5.30
CA VAL A 88 -2.09 5.85 -4.52
C VAL A 88 -1.69 6.83 -3.42
N PRO A 89 -2.04 8.11 -3.55
CA PRO A 89 -1.86 9.09 -2.48
C PRO A 89 -2.74 8.73 -1.27
N ILE A 90 -2.16 8.78 -0.07
CA ILE A 90 -2.82 8.41 1.18
C ILE A 90 -3.23 9.66 1.94
N ASN A 91 -4.44 9.64 2.49
CA ASN A 91 -4.88 10.59 3.50
C ASN A 91 -4.28 10.19 4.85
N GLN A 92 -3.09 10.71 5.16
CA GLN A 92 -2.37 10.39 6.41
C GLN A 92 -3.20 10.75 7.65
N LYS A 93 -3.87 11.91 7.63
CA LYS A 93 -4.72 12.35 8.75
C LYS A 93 -5.85 11.36 9.03
N ARG A 94 -6.60 10.95 7.99
CA ARG A 94 -7.70 9.98 8.14
C ARG A 94 -7.20 8.58 8.53
N THR A 95 -6.00 8.22 8.08
CA THR A 95 -5.33 6.97 8.45
C THR A 95 -4.91 6.96 9.93
N ASP A 96 -4.38 8.07 10.43
CA ASP A 96 -3.99 8.23 11.84
C ASP A 96 -5.19 8.35 12.80
N GLU A 97 -6.26 9.05 12.40
CA GLU A 97 -7.50 9.15 13.22
C GLU A 97 -8.09 7.77 13.57
N ARG A 98 -7.85 6.76 12.72
CA ARG A 98 -8.28 5.38 12.92
C ARG A 98 -7.41 4.56 13.88
N LYS A 99 -6.24 5.07 14.28
CA LYS A 99 -5.35 4.47 15.28
C LYS A 99 -6.08 4.23 16.61
N GLY A 100 -6.92 5.18 17.02
CA GLY A 100 -7.59 5.16 18.33
C GLY A 100 -6.57 4.97 19.47
N ASN A 101 -6.96 4.21 20.50
CA ASN A 101 -6.10 3.89 21.67
C ASN A 101 -5.47 2.48 21.61
N ARG A 102 -5.56 1.77 20.47
CA ARG A 102 -5.08 0.39 20.32
C ARG A 102 -3.86 0.34 19.41
N ASN A 103 -2.86 -0.47 19.75
CA ASN A 103 -1.71 -0.64 18.86
C ASN A 103 -2.13 -1.32 17.55
N VAL A 104 -1.26 -1.25 16.53
CA VAL A 104 -1.60 -1.71 15.17
C VAL A 104 -2.04 -3.19 15.15
N TYR A 105 -1.43 -4.02 16.01
CA TYR A 105 -1.71 -5.46 16.09
C TYR A 105 -3.04 -5.79 16.76
N GLN A 106 -3.57 -4.89 17.60
CA GLN A 106 -4.85 -5.05 18.31
C GLN A 106 -6.07 -4.64 17.46
N GLN A 107 -5.86 -4.05 16.28
CA GLN A 107 -6.93 -3.54 15.41
C GLN A 107 -7.53 -4.61 14.48
N GLY A 108 -6.93 -5.82 14.41
CA GLY A 108 -7.40 -6.93 13.57
C GLY A 108 -7.13 -6.77 12.07
N TYR A 109 -6.92 -5.54 11.60
CA TYR A 109 -6.34 -5.17 10.31
C TYR A 109 -5.81 -3.73 10.39
N PHE A 110 -4.98 -3.35 9.42
CA PHE A 110 -4.58 -1.95 9.21
C PHE A 110 -5.19 -1.45 7.89
N GLU A 111 -5.50 -0.16 7.79
CA GLU A 111 -6.15 0.38 6.60
C GLU A 111 -5.57 1.75 6.23
N PHE A 112 -5.01 1.83 5.01
CA PHE A 112 -4.66 3.11 4.39
C PHE A 112 -5.90 3.69 3.71
N TYR A 113 -6.24 4.95 4.03
CA TYR A 113 -7.30 5.66 3.33
C TYR A 113 -6.75 6.44 2.15
N VAL A 114 -7.38 6.31 0.99
CA VAL A 114 -6.99 7.08 -0.19
C VAL A 114 -7.31 8.56 0.03
N ASN A 115 -6.50 9.45 -0.54
CA ASN A 115 -6.78 10.88 -0.53
C ASN A 115 -8.12 11.17 -1.22
N ASP A 116 -9.03 11.87 -0.54
CA ASP A 116 -10.40 12.10 -1.01
C ASP A 116 -10.43 12.95 -2.30
N ASN A 117 -9.36 13.70 -2.60
CA ASN A 117 -9.21 14.47 -3.83
C ASN A 117 -8.74 13.64 -5.04
N GLU A 118 -8.29 12.40 -4.81
CA GLU A 118 -7.70 11.53 -5.82
C GLU A 118 -8.64 10.36 -6.12
N LYS A 119 -9.32 10.45 -7.27
CA LYS A 119 -10.22 9.39 -7.72
C LYS A 119 -9.45 8.38 -8.55
N ILE A 120 -9.27 7.17 -8.04
CA ILE A 120 -8.64 6.05 -8.75
C ILE A 120 -9.73 5.03 -9.09
N PRO A 121 -10.25 5.02 -10.33
CA PRO A 121 -11.32 4.11 -10.71
C PRO A 121 -10.85 2.66 -10.70
N LYS A 122 -11.72 1.74 -10.26
CA LYS A 122 -11.47 0.29 -10.24
C LYS A 122 -10.94 -0.26 -11.57
N ARG A 123 -11.46 0.22 -12.70
CA ARG A 123 -11.03 -0.18 -14.05
C ARG A 123 -9.57 0.14 -14.39
N ARG A 124 -8.96 1.11 -13.69
CA ARG A 124 -7.54 1.46 -13.83
C ARG A 124 -6.64 0.47 -13.08
N LEU A 125 -7.19 -0.20 -12.07
CA LEU A 125 -6.49 -1.22 -11.29
C LEU A 125 -6.67 -2.57 -11.97
N ILE A 126 -5.57 -3.19 -12.36
CA ILE A 126 -5.60 -4.54 -12.93
C ILE A 126 -5.62 -5.51 -11.74
N LEU A 127 -6.81 -6.03 -11.45
CA LEU A 127 -7.04 -6.90 -10.30
C LEU A 127 -6.85 -8.38 -10.69
N PRO A 128 -6.11 -9.18 -9.91
CA PRO A 128 -5.86 -10.58 -10.23
C PRO A 128 -7.10 -11.48 -10.18
N TYR A 129 -8.23 -10.98 -9.67
CA TYR A 129 -9.46 -11.77 -9.42
C TYR A 129 -10.65 -11.42 -10.33
N ASN A 130 -10.50 -10.49 -11.27
CA ASN A 130 -11.56 -10.21 -12.25
C ASN A 130 -11.34 -11.08 -13.51
N ARG A 131 -11.84 -12.32 -13.46
CA ARG A 131 -12.22 -13.09 -14.64
C ARG A 131 -13.69 -13.46 -14.52
#